data_AF-A0A961WQZ4-F1
#
_entry.id   AF-A0A961WQZ4-F1
#
_cell.length_a   1.000
_cell.length_b   1.000
_cell.length_c   1.000
_cell.angle_alpha   90.00
_cell.angle_beta   90.00
_cell.angle_gamma   90.00
#
_symmetry.space_group_name_H-M   'P 1'
#
loop_
_entity.id
_entity.type
_entity.pdbx_description
1 polymer ?
#
loop_
_entity_poly.entity_id
_entity_poly.type
_entity_poly.pdbx_seq_one_letter_code
_entity_poly.pdbx_strand_id
1 'polypeptide(L)'
;MKNSSRGNSPTLPKTRPSKAKLTKAKLTKAGPTMIVNDTEILLPDIAEAEHLARQSQPSDEEMARCYAEMMERIYLDANELDFANCAPDRRFFRGEKEAWVYEHGNIAELVFVR
;
A
#
# COMPACT_ATOMS: atom_id res chain seq x y z
N MET A 1 -63.19 -15.00 -54.80
CA MET A 1 -62.64 -13.63 -54.81
C MET A 1 -61.29 -13.66 -54.12
N LYS A 2 -60.22 -13.30 -54.84
CA LYS A 2 -58.85 -13.14 -54.31
C LYS A 2 -58.73 -11.74 -53.69
N ASN A 3 -57.96 -11.59 -52.61
CA ASN A 3 -57.14 -10.43 -52.24
C ASN A 3 -56.36 -10.82 -50.97
N SER A 4 -55.06 -11.12 -51.02
CA SER A 4 -53.88 -10.25 -51.21
C SER A 4 -53.42 -9.56 -49.92
N SER A 5 -52.45 -10.21 -49.27
CA SER A 5 -51.23 -9.70 -48.62
C SER A 5 -51.13 -8.22 -48.21
N ARG A 6 -50.66 -7.98 -46.98
CA ARG A 6 -49.33 -7.38 -46.69
C ARG A 6 -49.03 -7.37 -45.19
N GLY A 7 -47.82 -7.85 -44.85
CA GLY A 7 -47.26 -7.81 -43.50
C GLY A 7 -46.85 -6.40 -43.10
N ASN A 8 -46.92 -6.13 -41.80
CA ASN A 8 -46.43 -4.90 -41.18
C ASN A 8 -45.25 -5.26 -40.26
N SER A 9 -44.06 -4.82 -40.65
CA SER A 9 -42.86 -4.87 -39.82
C SER A 9 -42.89 -3.74 -38.79
N PRO A 10 -42.48 -3.95 -37.53
CA PRO A 10 -42.42 -2.89 -36.54
C PRO A 10 -41.21 -1.97 -36.78
N THR A 11 -41.47 -0.67 -36.87
CA THR A 11 -40.49 0.40 -37.01
C THR A 11 -39.87 0.77 -35.65
N LEU A 12 -38.55 0.63 -35.53
CA LEU A 12 -37.77 1.14 -34.39
C LEU A 12 -37.70 2.68 -34.40
N PRO A 13 -37.76 3.35 -33.24
CA PRO A 13 -37.61 4.81 -33.17
C PRO A 13 -36.15 5.22 -33.42
N LYS A 14 -35.94 6.09 -34.42
CA LYS A 14 -34.65 6.76 -34.68
C LYS A 14 -34.41 7.83 -33.63
N THR A 15 -33.63 7.52 -32.60
CA THR A 15 -33.05 8.52 -31.69
C THR A 15 -31.98 9.33 -32.42
N ARG A 16 -32.20 10.66 -32.51
CA ARG A 16 -31.20 11.63 -32.95
C ARG A 16 -30.01 11.60 -31.97
N PRO A 17 -28.75 11.50 -32.43
CA PRO A 17 -27.63 11.78 -31.53
C PRO A 17 -27.63 13.28 -31.24
N SER A 18 -27.90 13.63 -29.98
CA SER A 18 -27.66 14.99 -29.48
C SER A 18 -26.17 15.28 -29.65
N LYS A 19 -25.83 16.41 -30.29
CA LYS A 19 -24.45 16.90 -30.37
C LYS A 19 -23.87 16.97 -28.95
N ALA A 20 -23.00 16.02 -28.62
CA ALA A 20 -22.24 16.06 -27.39
C ALA A 20 -21.39 17.33 -27.43
N LYS A 21 -21.70 18.26 -26.54
CA LYS A 21 -20.89 19.45 -26.29
C LYS A 21 -19.58 18.92 -25.69
N LEU A 22 -18.51 18.92 -26.47
CA LEU A 22 -17.17 18.59 -25.98
C LEU A 22 -16.76 19.71 -25.02
N THR A 23 -17.15 19.58 -23.75
CA THR A 23 -16.58 20.37 -22.68
C THR A 23 -15.12 19.97 -22.61
N LYS A 24 -14.21 20.92 -22.89
CA LYS A 24 -12.78 20.77 -22.63
C LYS A 24 -12.63 20.16 -21.24
N ALA A 25 -12.28 18.88 -21.18
CA ALA A 25 -11.82 18.27 -19.95
C ALA A 25 -10.64 19.11 -19.50
N LYS A 26 -10.82 19.78 -18.36
CA LYS A 26 -9.75 20.46 -17.65
C LYS A 26 -8.74 19.36 -17.36
N LEU A 27 -7.57 19.42 -17.98
CA LEU A 27 -6.46 18.50 -17.75
C LEU A 27 -6.11 18.57 -16.26
N THR A 28 -6.71 17.70 -15.46
CA THR A 28 -6.31 17.49 -14.08
C THR A 28 -4.94 16.85 -14.16
N LYS A 29 -4.00 17.44 -13.42
CA LYS A 29 -2.58 17.09 -13.34
C LYS A 29 -2.41 15.63 -12.89
N ALA A 30 -2.64 14.67 -13.78
CA ALA A 30 -2.48 13.26 -13.50
C ALA A 30 -0.97 12.96 -13.56
N GLY A 31 -0.34 12.92 -12.39
CA GLY A 31 1.00 12.39 -12.24
C GLY A 31 1.01 10.88 -12.59
N PRO A 32 2.18 10.30 -12.85
CA PRO A 32 2.29 8.86 -13.05
C PRO A 32 1.75 8.13 -11.81
N THR A 33 0.98 7.05 -11.99
CA THR A 33 0.50 6.21 -10.89
C THR A 33 0.98 4.77 -11.06
N MET A 34 1.14 4.06 -9.96
CA MET A 34 1.52 2.65 -9.91
C MET A 34 0.56 1.90 -8.99
N ILE A 35 0.05 0.75 -9.43
CA ILE A 35 -0.84 -0.09 -8.61
C ILE A 35 -0.01 -1.16 -7.89
N VAL A 36 -0.11 -1.22 -6.57
CA VAL A 36 0.50 -2.25 -5.72
C VAL A 36 -0.58 -2.80 -4.79
N ASN A 37 -0.85 -4.11 -4.81
CA ASN A 37 -1.88 -4.76 -4.00
C ASN A 37 -3.23 -4.02 -4.03
N ASP A 38 -3.77 -3.79 -5.22
CA ASP A 38 -5.02 -3.05 -5.47
C ASP A 38 -5.06 -1.61 -4.92
N THR A 39 -3.91 -1.06 -4.52
CA THR A 39 -3.76 0.31 -4.05
C THR A 39 -3.10 1.16 -5.13
N GLU A 40 -3.73 2.25 -5.54
CA GLU A 40 -3.15 3.22 -6.47
C GLU A 40 -2.19 4.16 -5.72
N ILE A 41 -0.92 4.10 -6.07
CA ILE A 41 0.15 4.94 -5.54
C ILE A 41 0.46 6.03 -6.56
N LEU A 42 0.37 7.29 -6.14
CA LEU A 42 0.84 8.43 -6.93
C LEU A 42 2.37 8.44 -6.91
N LEU A 43 2.97 8.34 -8.08
CA LEU A 43 4.41 8.52 -8.25
C LEU A 43 4.71 10.02 -8.38
N PRO A 44 5.80 10.50 -7.77
CA PRO A 44 6.23 11.88 -7.92
C PRO A 44 6.55 12.17 -9.38
N ASP A 45 6.30 13.40 -9.81
CA ASP A 45 6.78 13.83 -11.13
C ASP A 45 8.31 13.96 -11.13
N ILE A 46 8.92 14.02 -12.32
CA ILE A 46 10.40 14.04 -12.45
C ILE A 46 11.00 15.23 -11.69
N ALA A 47 10.33 16.38 -11.66
CA ALA A 47 10.81 17.57 -10.97
C ALA A 47 10.73 17.39 -9.44
N GLU A 48 9.67 16.75 -8.95
CA GLU A 48 9.49 16.39 -7.54
C GLU A 48 10.51 15.33 -7.11
N ALA A 49 10.75 14.31 -7.92
CA ALA A 49 11.77 13.29 -7.65
C ALA A 49 13.18 13.88 -7.61
N GLU A 50 13.52 14.78 -8.53
CA GLU A 50 14.79 15.51 -8.50
C GLU A 50 14.91 16.41 -7.27
N HIS A 51 13.82 17.07 -6.86
CA HIS A 51 13.83 17.89 -5.66
C HIS A 51 14.05 17.06 -4.40
N LEU A 52 13.36 15.93 -4.26
CA LEU A 52 13.52 14.96 -3.17
C LEU A 52 14.95 14.38 -3.14
N ALA A 53 15.50 14.02 -4.30
CA ALA A 53 16.87 13.52 -4.40
C ALA A 53 17.93 14.57 -4.06
N ARG A 54 17.61 15.87 -4.23
CA ARG A 54 18.47 17.00 -3.83
C ARG A 54 18.25 17.44 -2.38
N GLN A 55 17.26 16.89 -1.67
CA GLN A 55 17.15 17.14 -0.24
C GLN A 55 18.42 16.63 0.44
N SER A 56 18.95 17.43 1.36
CA SER A 56 20.14 17.07 2.12
C SER A 56 19.90 15.69 2.71
N GLN A 57 20.78 14.74 2.39
CA GLN A 57 20.78 13.49 3.13
C GLN A 57 21.06 13.82 4.61
N PRO A 58 20.40 13.11 5.55
CA PRO A 58 20.72 13.23 6.95
C PRO A 58 22.21 12.95 7.13
N SER A 59 22.85 13.70 8.02
CA SER A 59 24.24 13.44 8.39
C SER A 59 24.39 12.03 8.97
N ASP A 60 25.61 11.47 8.92
CA ASP A 60 25.91 10.17 9.52
C ASP A 60 25.53 10.14 11.02
N GLU A 61 25.68 11.28 11.71
CA GLU A 61 25.30 11.43 13.12
C GLU A 61 23.79 11.35 13.33
N GLU A 62 22.99 12.00 12.47
CA GLU A 62 21.54 11.92 12.51
C GLU A 62 21.04 10.52 12.16
N MET A 63 21.65 9.87 11.17
CA MET A 63 21.34 8.48 10.83
C MET A 63 21.66 7.53 12.00
N ALA A 64 22.82 7.69 12.63
CA ALA A 64 23.20 6.89 13.80
C ALA A 64 22.25 7.10 14.99
N ARG A 65 21.81 8.35 15.22
CA ARG A 65 20.84 8.68 16.27
C ARG A 65 19.47 8.05 16.00
N CYS A 66 18.94 8.20 14.79
CA CYS A 66 17.69 7.58 14.38
C CYS A 66 17.74 6.06 14.51
N TYR A 67 18.87 5.44 14.14
CA TYR A 67 19.06 4.00 14.29
C TYR A 67 19.08 3.57 15.76
N ALA A 68 19.76 4.32 16.63
CA ALA A 68 19.79 4.05 18.07
C ALA A 68 18.39 4.16 18.70
N GLU A 69 17.64 5.21 18.38
CA GLU A 69 16.26 5.40 18.84
C GLU A 69 15.33 4.29 18.34
N MET A 70 15.49 3.86 17.08
CA MET A 70 14.74 2.73 16.53
C MET A 70 15.06 1.44 17.28
N MET A 71 16.34 1.19 17.57
CA MET A 71 16.79 0.03 18.35
C MET A 71 16.25 0.00 19.77
N GLU A 72 16.07 1.16 20.41
CA GLU A 72 15.42 1.24 21.72
C GLU A 72 13.93 0.86 21.66
N ARG A 73 13.26 1.10 20.53
CA ARG A 73 11.86 0.71 20.26
C ARG A 73 11.68 -0.74 19.81
N ILE A 74 12.76 -1.46 19.48
CA ILE A 74 12.69 -2.87 19.07
C ILE A 74 12.51 -3.81 20.28
N TYR A 75 12.76 -3.32 21.49
CA TYR A 75 12.44 -4.09 22.70
C TYR A 75 10.95 -4.03 22.99
N LEU A 76 10.31 -5.19 23.01
CA LEU A 76 8.92 -5.31 23.47
C LEU A 76 8.92 -5.46 25.00
N ASP A 77 7.88 -4.94 25.66
CA ASP A 77 7.65 -5.24 27.07
C ASP A 77 7.06 -6.65 27.15
N ALA A 78 7.68 -7.54 27.92
CA ALA A 78 7.20 -8.90 28.06
C ALA A 78 5.76 -8.95 28.60
N ASN A 79 5.32 -7.98 29.40
CA ASN A 79 3.98 -7.91 29.97
C ASN A 79 2.91 -7.50 28.95
N GLU A 80 3.30 -6.89 27.84
CA GLU A 80 2.40 -6.57 26.72
C GLU A 80 2.19 -7.75 25.78
N LEU A 81 2.98 -8.83 25.93
CA LEU A 81 2.89 -10.02 25.10
C LEU A 81 1.97 -11.07 25.73
N ASP A 82 1.08 -11.63 24.91
CA ASP A 82 0.15 -12.68 25.32
C ASP A 82 0.83 -14.04 25.33
N PHE A 83 1.44 -14.39 26.46
CA PHE A 83 2.07 -15.69 26.68
C PHE A 83 1.12 -16.88 26.59
N ALA A 84 -0.17 -16.69 26.85
CA ALA A 84 -1.12 -17.80 26.86
C ALA A 84 -1.39 -18.29 25.44
N ASN A 85 -1.40 -17.38 24.48
CA ASN A 85 -1.68 -17.67 23.08
C ASN A 85 -0.42 -17.72 22.19
N CYS A 86 0.68 -17.05 22.58
CA CYS A 86 1.88 -16.92 21.77
C CYS A 86 3.17 -17.06 22.59
N ALA A 87 3.32 -18.20 23.27
CA ALA A 87 4.54 -18.53 24.01
C ALA A 87 5.74 -18.70 23.05
N PRO A 88 6.94 -18.23 23.42
CA PRO A 88 8.14 -18.44 22.62
C PRO A 88 8.63 -19.89 22.72
N ASP A 89 9.25 -20.39 21.65
CA ASP A 89 9.84 -21.73 21.63
C ASP A 89 11.10 -21.81 22.50
N ARG A 90 11.91 -20.75 22.48
CA ARG A 90 13.12 -20.64 23.32
C ARG A 90 13.28 -19.24 23.88
N ARG A 91 13.90 -19.18 25.06
CA ARG A 91 14.12 -17.98 25.86
C ARG A 91 15.57 -17.92 26.31
N PHE A 92 16.24 -16.80 26.08
CA PHE A 92 17.62 -16.55 26.49
C PHE A 92 17.70 -15.30 27.35
N PHE A 93 18.39 -15.38 28.49
CA PHE A 93 18.45 -14.30 29.47
C PHE A 93 19.87 -13.69 29.52
N ARG A 94 19.95 -12.35 29.53
CA ARG A 94 21.20 -11.60 29.71
C ARG A 94 20.96 -10.34 30.55
N GLY A 95 21.13 -10.47 31.87
CA GLY A 95 20.83 -9.38 32.81
C GLY A 95 19.33 -9.11 32.86
N GLU A 96 18.94 -7.84 32.70
CA GLU A 96 17.53 -7.41 32.59
C GLU A 96 16.95 -7.58 31.18
N LYS A 97 17.70 -8.18 30.25
CA LYS A 97 17.26 -8.38 28.87
C LYS A 97 16.95 -9.83 28.62
N GLU A 98 15.91 -10.04 27.84
CA GLU A 98 15.53 -11.36 27.37
C GLU A 98 15.48 -11.38 25.84
N ALA A 99 15.82 -12.51 25.24
CA ALA A 99 15.64 -12.76 23.82
C ALA A 99 14.77 -14.01 23.64
N TRP A 100 13.69 -13.86 22.88
CA TRP A 100 12.75 -14.90 22.55
C TRP A 100 12.95 -15.35 21.11
N VAL A 101 12.88 -16.65 20.91
CA VAL A 101 12.94 -17.26 19.59
C VAL A 101 11.61 -17.92 19.30
N TYR A 102 11.04 -17.55 18.16
CA TYR A 102 9.87 -18.18 17.56
C TYR A 102 10.32 -18.99 16.34
N GLU A 103 10.09 -20.29 16.34
CA GLU A 103 10.44 -21.20 15.25
C GLU A 103 9.20 -21.49 14.39
N HIS A 104 9.18 -20.95 13.17
CA HIS A 104 8.13 -21.18 12.19
C HIS A 104 8.68 -22.01 11.02
N GLY A 105 8.84 -23.32 11.26
CA GLY A 105 9.40 -24.24 10.29
C GLY A 105 10.90 -24.00 10.07
N ASN A 106 11.28 -23.45 8.91
CA ASN A 106 12.68 -23.18 8.54
C ASN A 106 13.13 -21.74 8.86
N ILE A 107 12.26 -20.92 9.45
CA ILE A 107 12.55 -19.53 9.81
C ILE A 107 12.47 -19.42 11.34
N ALA A 108 13.49 -18.80 11.93
CA ALA A 108 13.50 -18.43 13.33
C ALA A 108 13.40 -16.90 13.44
N GLU A 109 12.39 -16.40 14.13
CA GLU A 109 12.23 -14.98 14.45
C GLU A 109 12.80 -14.71 15.84
N LEU A 110 13.60 -13.65 15.95
CA LEU A 110 14.24 -13.25 17.21
C LEU A 110 13.60 -11.95 17.69
N VAL A 111 13.03 -12.01 18.89
CA VAL A 111 12.40 -10.86 19.56
C VAL A 111 13.19 -10.52 20.79
N PHE A 112 13.57 -9.26 20.96
CA PHE A 112 14.19 -8.79 22.19
C PHE A 112 13.13 -8.19 23.11
N VAL A 113 13.21 -8.54 24.39
CA VAL A 113 12.19 -8.25 25.38
C VAL A 113 12.85 -7.67 26.63
N ARG A 114 12.17 -6.72 27.27
CA ARG A 114 12.50 -6.17 28.58
C ARG A 114 11.52 -6.68 29.63
#